data_AF-A0A2I0SG54-F1
#
_entry.id   AF-A0A2I0SG54-F1
#
_cell.length_a   1.000
_cell.length_b   1.000
_cell.length_c   1.000
_cell.angle_alpha   90.00
_cell.angle_beta   90.00
_cell.angle_gamma   90.00
#
_symmetry.space_group_name_H-M   'P 1'
#
loop_
_entity.id
_entity.type
_entity.pdbx_description
1 polymer ?
#
loop_
_entity_poly.entity_id
_entity_poly.type
_entity_poly.pdbx_seq_one_letter_code
_entity_poly.pdbx_strand_id
1 'polypeptide(L)' 'MADIEEARKQFERIDSDGDGFITAAEFKSALAQGGDWNVTESVAEAVIASRDLNGDKVLSFDEFWTHLNK' A
#
# COMPACT_ATOMS: atom_id res chain seq x y z
N MET A 1 -14.61 -9.62 10.94
CA MET A 1 -13.17 -9.45 11.19
C MET A 1 -12.53 -9.33 9.82
N ALA A 2 -11.80 -8.28 9.50
CA ALA A 2 -10.81 -8.44 8.44
C ALA A 2 -9.81 -9.46 8.99
N ASP A 3 -9.56 -10.55 8.27
CA ASP A 3 -8.58 -11.54 8.70
C ASP A 3 -7.19 -10.99 8.39
N ILE A 4 -6.27 -11.10 9.36
CA ILE A 4 -4.84 -10.71 9.21
C ILE A 4 -4.26 -11.31 7.93
N GLU A 5 -4.73 -12.51 7.58
CA GLU A 5 -4.34 -13.24 6.37
C GLU A 5 -4.77 -12.53 5.07
N GLU A 6 -5.93 -11.90 5.04
CA GLU A 6 -6.41 -11.16 3.87
C GLU A 6 -5.65 -9.84 3.71
N ALA A 7 -5.43 -9.13 4.82
CA ALA A 7 -4.58 -7.93 4.82
C ALA A 7 -3.15 -8.26 4.39
N ARG A 8 -2.59 -9.37 4.87
CA ARG A 8 -1.26 -9.84 4.48
C ARG A 8 -1.20 -10.21 3.00
N LYS A 9 -2.18 -10.93 2.46
CA LYS A 9 -2.24 -11.22 1.02
C LYS A 9 -2.39 -9.98 0.15
N GLN A 10 -3.18 -9.00 0.59
CA GLN A 10 -3.30 -7.71 -0.09
C GLN A 10 -1.97 -6.95 -0.06
N PHE A 11 -1.29 -6.98 1.08
CA PHE A 11 0.01 -6.35 1.28
C PHE A 11 1.08 -6.98 0.38
N GLU A 12 1.25 -8.30 0.46
CA GLU A 12 2.20 -9.08 -0.37
C GLU A 12 1.90 -9.01 -1.87
N ARG A 13 0.68 -8.64 -2.27
CA ARG A 13 0.35 -8.43 -3.68
C ARG A 13 0.83 -7.08 -4.20
N ILE A 14 1.03 -6.11 -3.31
CA ILE A 14 1.48 -4.77 -3.64
C ILE A 14 2.99 -4.66 -3.43
N ASP A 15 3.45 -5.08 -2.25
CA ASP A 15 4.86 -5.23 -1.86
C ASP A 15 5.53 -6.25 -2.78
N SER A 16 6.25 -5.74 -3.77
CA SER A 16 6.85 -6.52 -4.84
C SER A 16 8.26 -6.97 -4.46
N ASP A 17 8.94 -6.25 -3.57
CA ASP A 17 10.28 -6.61 -3.11
C ASP A 17 10.30 -7.39 -1.79
N GLY A 18 9.18 -7.42 -1.07
CA GLY A 18 8.96 -8.22 0.12
C GLY A 18 9.65 -7.66 1.36
N ASP A 19 9.97 -6.37 1.40
CA ASP A 19 10.60 -5.72 2.55
C ASP A 19 9.62 -5.43 3.69
N GLY A 20 8.31 -5.63 3.47
CA GLY A 20 7.28 -5.35 4.45
C GLY A 20 6.82 -3.89 4.47
N PHE A 21 7.19 -3.12 3.44
CA PHE A 21 6.77 -1.74 3.23
C PHE A 21 6.21 -1.58 1.81
N ILE A 22 5.17 -0.76 1.65
CA ILE A 22 4.63 -0.42 0.34
C ILE A 22 5.09 0.97 -0.01
N THR A 23 5.96 1.09 -1.01
CA THR A 23 6.38 2.37 -1.55
C THR A 23 5.39 2.92 -2.56
N ALA A 24 5.41 4.22 -2.84
CA ALA A 24 4.57 4.83 -3.88
C ALA A 24 4.82 4.23 -5.27
N ALA A 25 6.05 3.78 -5.53
CA ALA A 25 6.45 3.12 -6.77
C ALA A 25 5.82 1.72 -6.90
N GLU A 26 5.79 0.95 -5.83
CA GLU A 26 5.17 -0.37 -5.79
C GLU A 26 3.65 -0.27 -5.81
N PHE A 27 3.08 0.66 -5.05
CA PHE A 27 1.64 0.93 -5.07
C PHE A 27 1.16 1.30 -6.47
N LYS A 28 1.90 2.17 -7.16
CA LYS A 28 1.65 2.50 -8.57
C LYS A 28 1.76 1.28 -9.47
N SER A 29 2.79 0.46 -9.29
CA SER A 29 3.01 -0.76 -10.08
C SER A 29 1.89 -1.78 -9.86
N ALA A 30 1.42 -1.94 -8.62
CA ALA A 30 0.32 -2.81 -8.26
C ALA A 30 -1.02 -2.32 -8.81
N LEU A 31 -1.27 -1.00 -8.79
CA LEU A 31 -2.45 -0.39 -9.41
C LEU A 31 -2.44 -0.55 -10.94
N ALA A 32 -1.29 -0.38 -11.57
CA ALA A 32 -1.12 -0.63 -12.99
C ALA A 32 -1.39 -2.11 -13.34
N GLN A 33 -0.92 -3.05 -12.50
CA GLN A 33 -1.24 -4.49 -12.63
C GLN A 33 -2.73 -4.80 -12.38
N GLY A 34 -3.41 -4.00 -11.55
CA GLY A 34 -4.84 -4.10 -11.28
C GLY A 34 -5.74 -3.55 -12.39
N GLY A 35 -5.17 -2.93 -13.42
CA GLY A 35 -5.90 -2.35 -14.55
C GLY A 35 -6.03 -0.83 -14.51
N ASP A 36 -5.49 -0.17 -13.49
CA ASP A 36 -5.54 1.29 -13.31
C ASP A 36 -4.17 1.91 -13.62
N TRP A 37 -3.89 2.04 -14.92
CA TRP A 37 -2.63 2.56 -15.48
C TRP A 37 -2.55 4.09 -15.52
N ASN A 38 -3.62 4.80 -15.12
CA ASN A 38 -3.66 6.26 -15.07
C ASN A 38 -3.18 6.85 -13.74
N VAL A 39 -2.73 6.01 -12.79
CA VAL A 39 -2.18 6.49 -11.53
C VAL A 39 -0.78 7.06 -11.76
N THR A 40 -0.67 8.38 -11.61
CA THR A 40 0.62 9.08 -11.61
C THR A 40 1.31 8.92 -10.27
N GLU A 41 2.63 9.13 -10.25
CA GLU A 41 3.43 9.06 -9.02
C GLU A 41 2.88 9.99 -7.94
N SER A 42 2.47 11.21 -8.29
CA SER A 42 1.89 12.16 -7.34
C SER A 42 0.56 11.69 -6.75
N VAL A 43 -0.25 10.94 -7.50
CA VAL A 43 -1.49 10.34 -6.97
C VAL A 43 -1.16 9.18 -6.05
N ALA A 44 -0.22 8.32 -6.43
CA ALA A 44 0.25 7.24 -5.56
C ALA A 44 0.83 7.80 -4.25
N GLU A 45 1.69 8.81 -4.31
CA GLU A 45 2.23 9.52 -3.16
C GLU A 45 1.12 10.14 -2.30
N ALA A 46 0.12 10.79 -2.90
CA ALA A 46 -1.00 11.37 -2.13
C ALA A 46 -1.85 10.31 -1.42
N VAL A 47 -2.05 9.15 -2.05
CA VAL A 47 -2.77 8.02 -1.44
C VAL A 47 -1.95 7.39 -0.32
N ILE A 48 -0.65 7.18 -0.53
CA ILE A 48 0.26 6.70 0.52
C ILE A 48 0.28 7.70 1.66
N ALA A 49 0.53 8.99 1.40
CA ALA A 49 0.57 10.04 2.41
C ALA A 49 -0.74 10.21 3.19
N SER A 50 -1.89 9.85 2.62
CA SER A 50 -3.17 9.87 3.32
C SER A 50 -3.36 8.70 4.29
N ARG A 51 -2.58 7.62 4.13
CA ARG A 51 -2.65 6.39 4.93
C ARG A 51 -1.44 6.21 5.83
N ASP A 52 -0.31 6.77 5.43
CA ASP A 52 0.92 6.94 6.17
C ASP A 52 0.64 7.83 7.39
N LEU A 53 0.89 7.27 8.57
CA LEU A 53 0.68 7.94 9.86
C LEU A 53 2.00 8.47 10.43
N ASN A 54 3.13 7.90 10.01
CA ASN A 54 4.45 8.20 10.55
C ASN A 54 5.22 9.23 9.68
N GLY A 55 4.77 9.50 8.46
CA GLY A 55 5.33 10.44 7.49
C GLY A 55 6.58 9.94 6.76
N ASP A 56 6.84 8.63 6.73
CA ASP A 56 8.00 8.02 6.08
C ASP A 56 7.83 7.82 4.56
N LYS A 57 6.66 8.16 4.02
CA LYS A 57 6.26 8.01 2.61
C LYS A 57 6.19 6.57 2.14
N VAL A 58 6.13 5.62 3.06
CA VAL A 58 5.85 4.22 2.78
C VAL A 58 4.67 3.76 3.64
N LEU A 59 4.12 2.60 3.32
CA LEU A 59 3.04 2.00 4.10
C LEU A 59 3.57 0.74 4.75
N SER A 60 3.76 0.79 6.06
CA SER A 60 4.14 -0.37 6.84
C SER A 60 2.97 -1.34 6.96
N PHE A 61 3.22 -2.65 7.15
CA PHE A 61 2.15 -3.61 7.44
C PHE A 61 1.25 -3.19 8.62
N ASP A 62 1.84 -2.60 9.67
CA ASP A 62 1.12 -2.12 10.85
C ASP A 62 0.17 -0.95 10.51
N GLU A 63 0.60 -0.01 9.67
CA GLU A 63 -0.21 1.13 9.23
C GLU A 63 -1.33 0.69 8.30
N PHE A 64 -1.02 -0.24 7.39
CA PHE A 64 -2.00 -0.86 6.51
C PHE A 64 -3.07 -1.61 7.30
N TRP A 65 -2.66 -2.41 8.29
CA TRP A 65 -3.55 -3.14 9.19
C TRP A 65 -4.41 -2.20 10.04
N THR A 66 -3.78 -1.18 10.63
CA THR A 66 -4.46 -0.16 11.43
C THR A 66 -5.50 0.59 10.60
N HIS A 67 -5.21 0.88 9.33
CA HIS A 67 -6.16 1.54 8.43
C HIS A 67 -7.32 0.61 8.00
N LEU A 68 -7.09 -0.69 7.83
CA LEU A 68 -8.12 -1.67 7.48
C LEU A 68 -9.05 -2.05 8.64
N ASN A 69 -8.57 -1.94 9.89
CA ASN A 69 -9.31 -2.33 11.08
C ASN A 69 -9.96 -1.13 11.81
N LYS A 70 -10.04 0.03 11.16
CA LYS A 70 -10.66 1.25 11.68
C LYS A 70 -12.00 1.52 11.02
#